data_AF-A0A2S6FYT0-F1
#
_entry.id   AF-A0A2S6FYT0-F1
#
_cell.length_a   1.000
_cell.length_b   1.000
_cell.length_c   1.000
_cell.angle_alpha   90.00
_cell.angle_beta   90.00
_cell.angle_gamma   90.00
#
_symmetry.space_group_name_H-M   'P 1'
#
loop_
_entity.id
_entity.type
_entity.pdbx_description
1 polymer ?
#
loop_
_entity_poly.entity_id
_entity_poly.type
_entity_poly.pdbx_seq_one_letter_code
_entity_poly.pdbx_strand_id
1 'polypeptide(L)'
;MKKKSGLFVKINYKMDLGLRKELNNESKAVNLKYSKYLVCAGVYNKNGGTMIFRAKDINEAEDIVKNNPFSNTPMYSYEILSKDNISLSMM
;
A
#
# COMPACT_ATOMS: atom_id res chain seq x y z
N MET A 1 28.47 13.51 -6.56
CA MET A 1 27.64 12.64 -5.68
C MET A 1 26.72 11.80 -6.56
N LYS A 2 26.78 10.46 -6.50
CA LYS A 2 25.73 9.63 -7.11
C LYS A 2 24.44 9.86 -6.31
N LYS A 3 23.36 10.31 -6.96
CA LYS A 3 22.04 10.35 -6.31
C LYS A 3 21.74 8.94 -5.81
N LYS A 4 21.51 8.77 -4.51
CA LYS A 4 20.89 7.53 -4.01
C LYS A 4 19.46 7.54 -4.52
N SER A 5 19.13 6.58 -5.37
CA SER A 5 17.76 6.34 -5.79
C SER A 5 16.88 6.07 -4.56
N GLY A 6 15.69 6.64 -4.55
CA GLY A 6 14.70 6.43 -3.50
C GLY A 6 14.11 5.02 -3.60
N LEU A 7 13.78 4.44 -2.45
CA LEU A 7 13.04 3.19 -2.38
C LEU A 7 11.58 3.49 -2.13
N PHE A 8 10.70 2.87 -2.91
CA PHE A 8 9.27 3.09 -2.82
C PHE A 8 8.53 1.75 -2.79
N VAL A 9 7.45 1.71 -2.01
CA VAL A 9 6.50 0.60 -1.98
C VAL A 9 5.21 1.07 -2.61
N LYS A 10 4.83 0.47 -3.73
CA LYS A 10 3.57 0.72 -4.41
C LYS A 10 2.64 -0.45 -4.13
N ILE A 11 1.58 -0.21 -3.36
CA ILE A 11 0.53 -1.16 -3.02
C ILE A 11 -0.66 -0.90 -3.94
N ASN A 12 -1.23 -1.94 -4.56
CA ASN A 12 -2.47 -1.86 -5.31
C ASN A 12 -3.53 -2.75 -4.65
N TYR A 13 -4.75 -2.23 -4.57
CA TYR A 13 -5.93 -2.97 -4.12
C TYR A 13 -7.01 -2.88 -5.21
N LYS A 14 -7.58 -4.02 -5.59
CA LYS A 14 -8.79 -4.04 -6.43
C LYS A 14 -10.02 -3.94 -5.55
N MET A 15 -11.06 -3.27 -6.03
CA MET A 15 -12.38 -3.31 -5.40
C MET A 15 -13.24 -4.32 -6.15
N ASP A 16 -13.46 -5.50 -5.56
CA ASP A 16 -14.52 -6.39 -6.02
C ASP A 16 -15.81 -6.09 -5.23
N LEU A 17 -16.87 -5.70 -5.96
CA LEU A 17 -18.18 -5.42 -5.39
C LEU A 17 -18.85 -6.68 -4.82
N GLY A 18 -18.50 -7.88 -5.30
CA GLY A 18 -19.03 -9.15 -4.82
C GLY A 18 -18.58 -9.51 -3.40
N LEU A 19 -17.33 -9.16 -3.05
CA LEU A 19 -16.74 -9.39 -1.72
C LEU A 19 -17.15 -8.35 -0.66
N ARG A 20 -17.87 -7.27 -1.04
CA ARG A 20 -18.43 -6.31 -0.06
C ARG A 20 -19.38 -6.99 0.95
N LYS A 21 -20.03 -8.09 0.56
CA LYS A 21 -20.89 -8.86 1.48
C LYS A 21 -20.09 -9.66 2.52
N GLU A 22 -18.88 -10.12 2.19
CA GLU A 22 -18.04 -10.90 3.11
C GLU A 22 -17.31 -10.00 4.11
N LEU A 23 -16.90 -8.80 3.69
CA LEU A 23 -16.23 -7.82 4.57
C LEU A 23 -17.16 -7.18 5.63
N ASN A 24 -18.48 -7.33 5.48
CA ASN A 24 -19.47 -6.83 6.45
C ASN A 24 -19.60 -7.72 7.69
N ASN A 25 -19.04 -8.94 7.67
CA ASN A 25 -18.98 -9.79 8.86
C ASN A 25 -17.66 -9.54 9.58
N GLU A 26 -17.72 -8.62 10.55
CA GLU A 26 -16.67 -8.38 11.55
C GLU A 26 -15.26 -8.18 10.97
N SER A 27 -15.02 -7.04 10.32
CA SER A 27 -13.72 -6.41 10.51
C SER A 27 -13.62 -6.04 11.99
N LYS A 28 -13.25 -7.02 12.85
CA LYS A 28 -12.77 -6.74 14.21
C LYS A 28 -11.73 -5.68 14.01
N ALA A 29 -12.02 -4.47 14.48
CA ALA A 29 -11.04 -3.41 14.57
C ALA A 29 -9.96 -3.95 15.49
N VAL A 30 -8.98 -4.67 14.91
CA VAL A 30 -7.80 -5.12 15.61
C VAL A 30 -7.26 -3.84 16.22
N ASN A 31 -7.07 -3.86 17.53
CA ASN A 31 -6.63 -2.73 18.33
C ASN A 31 -5.17 -2.45 17.96
N LEU A 32 -4.97 -1.93 16.74
CA LEU A 32 -3.69 -1.67 16.13
C LEU A 32 -3.22 -0.39 16.78
N LYS A 33 -2.31 -0.55 17.75
CA LYS A 33 -1.55 0.56 18.33
C LYS A 33 -0.68 1.17 17.22
N TYR A 34 -1.28 1.99 16.37
CA TYR A 34 -0.57 2.76 15.36
C TYR A 34 0.18 3.89 16.08
N SER A 35 1.47 3.69 16.31
CA SER A 35 2.35 4.69 16.93
C SER A 35 2.95 5.67 15.91
N LYS A 36 2.60 5.54 14.62
CA LYS A 36 3.19 6.29 13.51
C LYS A 36 2.13 6.73 12.51
N TYR A 37 2.27 7.96 12.03
CA TYR A 37 1.53 8.45 10.87
C TYR A 37 2.20 7.96 9.60
N LEU A 38 1.43 7.27 8.75
CA LEU A 38 1.88 6.79 7.45
C LEU A 38 1.42 7.78 6.39
N VAL A 39 2.33 8.54 5.81
CA VAL A 39 2.01 9.49 4.71
C VAL A 39 2.31 8.79 3.38
N CYS A 40 1.31 8.73 2.51
CA CYS A 40 1.45 8.16 1.17
C CYS A 40 0.81 9.04 0.11
N ALA A 41 1.29 8.88 -1.12
CA ALA A 41 0.60 9.36 -2.31
C ALA A 41 -0.23 8.21 -2.90
N GLY A 42 -1.20 8.50 -3.78
CA GLY A 42 -2.01 7.43 -4.34
C GLY A 42 -3.11 7.88 -5.28
N VAL A 43 -3.81 6.90 -5.86
CA VAL A 43 -5.00 7.09 -6.68
C VAL A 43 -6.08 6.16 -6.14
N TYR A 44 -7.32 6.63 -6.07
CA TYR A 44 -8.47 5.81 -5.68
C TYR A 44 -9.63 6.05 -6.66
N ASN A 45 -10.26 4.98 -7.13
CA ASN A 45 -11.43 5.02 -7.98
C ASN A 45 -12.38 3.83 -7.70
N LYS A 46 -13.49 3.75 -8.43
CA LYS A 46 -14.51 2.70 -8.24
C LYS A 46 -14.01 1.25 -8.42
N ASN A 47 -12.90 1.06 -9.12
CA ASN A 47 -12.33 -0.25 -9.42
C ASN A 47 -11.23 -0.66 -8.44
N GLY A 48 -10.80 0.24 -7.54
CA GLY A 48 -9.70 0.01 -6.62
C GLY A 48 -8.83 1.24 -6.42
N GLY A 49 -7.58 1.03 -6.04
CA GLY A 49 -6.64 2.11 -5.89
C GLY A 49 -5.21 1.66 -5.66
N THR A 50 -4.34 2.65 -5.56
CA THR A 50 -2.91 2.50 -5.36
C THR A 50 -2.47 3.43 -4.24
N MET A 51 -1.60 2.93 -3.35
CA MET A 51 -0.89 3.70 -2.34
C MET A 51 0.61 3.56 -2.57
N ILE A 52 1.35 4.67 -2.49
CA ILE A 52 2.80 4.71 -2.68
C ILE A 52 3.45 5.31 -1.46
N PHE A 53 4.32 4.54 -0.84
CA PHE A 53 5.12 4.92 0.33
C PHE A 53 6.57 5.07 -0.08
N ARG A 54 7.26 6.05 0.50
CA ARG A 54 8.73 6.09 0.45
C ARG A 54 9.27 5.31 1.64
N ALA A 55 10.18 4.39 1.39
CA ALA A 55 10.91 3.64 2.40
C ALA A 55 12.35 4.15 2.52
N LYS A 56 12.92 4.08 3.72
CA LYS A 56 14.30 4.43 4.02
C LYS A 56 15.27 3.34 3.56
N ASP A 57 14.85 2.08 3.64
CA ASP A 57 15.61 0.87 3.33
C ASP A 57 14.68 -0.31 3.04
N ILE A 58 15.27 -1.43 2.63
CA ILE A 58 14.52 -2.63 2.24
C ILE A 58 13.73 -3.23 3.41
N ASN A 59 14.23 -3.11 4.64
CA ASN A 59 13.54 -3.63 5.82
C ASN A 59 12.25 -2.86 6.06
N GLU A 60 12.28 -1.53 5.98
CA GLU A 60 11.07 -0.71 6.08
C GLU A 60 10.11 -0.98 4.92
N ALA A 61 10.63 -1.23 3.71
CA ALA A 61 9.79 -1.59 2.58
C ALA A 61 9.04 -2.91 2.82
N GLU A 62 9.72 -3.93 3.35
CA GLU A 62 9.08 -5.20 3.74
C GLU A 62 8.09 -5.03 4.88
N ASP A 63 8.41 -4.21 5.89
CA ASP A 63 7.52 -3.93 7.01
C ASP A 63 6.21 -3.28 6.54
N ILE A 64 6.28 -2.33 5.59
CA ILE A 64 5.10 -1.70 4.98
C ILE A 64 4.24 -2.76 4.26
N VAL A 65 4.87 -3.68 3.54
CA VAL A 65 4.16 -4.72 2.79
C VAL A 65 3.47 -5.72 3.73
N LYS A 66 4.18 -6.18 4.77
CA LYS A 66 3.70 -7.23 5.68
C LYS A 66 2.61 -6.73 6.63
N ASN A 67 2.74 -5.48 7.10
CA ASN A 67 1.81 -4.88 8.08
C ASN A 67 0.66 -4.09 7.45
N ASN A 68 0.44 -4.22 6.13
CA ASN A 68 -0.73 -3.64 5.50
C ASN A 68 -2.00 -4.41 5.90
N PRO A 69 -3.10 -3.76 6.31
CA PRO A 69 -4.35 -4.45 6.69
C PRO A 69 -4.93 -5.37 5.60
N PHE A 70 -4.60 -5.11 4.34
CA PHE A 70 -5.09 -5.86 3.19
C PHE A 70 -4.14 -6.97 2.75
N SER A 71 -2.99 -7.18 3.40
CA SER A 71 -1.92 -8.08 2.95
C SER A 71 -2.36 -9.53 2.73
N ASN A 72 -3.40 -9.98 3.44
CA ASN A 72 -3.96 -11.34 3.33
C ASN A 72 -5.16 -11.44 2.38
N THR A 73 -5.47 -10.39 1.62
CA THR A 73 -6.60 -10.38 0.68
C THR A 73 -6.13 -10.67 -0.75
N PRO A 74 -6.91 -11.40 -1.57
CA PRO A 74 -6.56 -11.67 -2.98
C PRO A 74 -6.53 -10.39 -3.84
N MET A 75 -7.08 -9.29 -3.32
CA MET A 75 -7.11 -7.99 -3.98
C MET A 75 -5.80 -7.21 -3.80
N TYR A 76 -4.95 -7.63 -2.87
CA TYR A 76 -3.71 -6.95 -2.51
C TYR A 76 -2.56 -7.42 -3.41
N SER A 77 -1.85 -6.44 -3.97
CA SER A 77 -0.59 -6.67 -4.68
C SER A 77 0.35 -5.51 -4.39
N TYR A 78 1.66 -5.73 -4.55
CA TYR A 78 2.63 -4.67 -4.30
C TYR A 78 3.85 -4.78 -5.24
N GLU A 79 4.55 -3.65 -5.37
CA GLU A 79 5.82 -3.53 -6.09
C GLU A 79 6.80 -2.72 -5.22
N ILE A 80 8.04 -3.19 -5.11
CA ILE A 80 9.14 -2.40 -4.50
C ILE A 80 9.96 -1.81 -5.64
N LEU A 81 10.06 -0.49 -5.68
CA LEU A 81 10.66 0.27 -6.78
C LEU A 81 11.87 1.06 -6.27
N SER A 82 13.00 0.95 -6.96
CA SER A 82 14.17 1.81 -6.76
C SER A 82 14.22 2.85 -7.88
N LYS A 83 13.84 4.09 -7.59
CA LYS A 83 13.73 5.19 -8.58
C LYS A 83 14.08 6.53 -7.95
N ASP A 84 14.46 7.51 -8.75
CA ASP A 84 14.75 8.86 -8.25
C ASP A 84 13.46 9.66 -7.95
N ASN A 85 12.37 9.36 -8.66
CA ASN A 85 11.04 9.92 -8.46
C ASN A 85 9.96 8.96 -8.97
N ILE A 86 8.72 9.17 -8.54
CA ILE A 86 7.54 8.44 -9.02
C ILE A 86 6.48 9.47 -9.41
N SER A 87 5.93 9.31 -10.60
CA SER A 87 4.73 10.02 -11.03
C SER A 87 3.49 9.16 -10.76
N LEU A 88 2.42 9.81 -10.30
CA LEU A 88 1.10 9.21 -10.25
C LEU A 88 0.46 9.37 -11.63
N SER A 89 0.67 8.42 -12.53
CA SER A 89 -0.11 8.37 -13.76
C SER A 89 -1.47 7.74 -13.48
N MET A 90 -2.55 8.45 -13.78
CA MET A 90 -3.88 7.85 -13.86
C MET A 90 -3.91 6.93 -15.09
N MET A 91 -4.24 5.65 -14.88
CA MET A 91 -4.72 4.75 -15.93
C MET A 91 -6.24 4.86 -16.03
#